data_AF-A0A8C5NNY7-F1
#
_entry.id   AF-A0A8C5NNY7-F1
#
_cell.length_a   1.000
_cell.length_b   1.000
_cell.length_c   1.000
_cell.angle_alpha   90.00
_cell.angle_beta   90.00
_cell.angle_gamma   90.00
#
_symmetry.space_group_name_H-M   'P 1'
#
loop_
_entity.id
_entity.type
_entity.pdbx_description
1 polymer ?
#
loop_
_entity_poly.entity_id
_entity_poly.type
_entity_poly.pdbx_seq_one_letter_code
_entity_poly.pdbx_strand_id
1 'polypeptide(L)'
;GSCSIQAEPSHIQFSCCFPGSLNVYLRLKGQTAIENPLWSSSGNKGQHWNQARVNINPPTSFQLIFEGIRGPGIEGDIAIDDVSIVEGECMKSDQPANNLRSGAVGPLAHIRLLPLLILMSVLSHQR
;
A
#
# COMPACT_ATOMS: atom_id res chain seq x y z
N GLY A 1 -14.58 16.75 1.37
CA GLY A 1 -14.74 15.28 1.45
C GLY A 1 -13.73 14.77 2.44
N SER A 2 -14.18 14.00 3.44
CA SER A 2 -13.34 13.50 4.54
C SER A 2 -12.59 12.25 4.08
N CYS A 3 -11.27 12.19 4.30
CA CYS A 3 -10.45 11.00 4.10
C CYS A 3 -10.24 10.33 5.47
N SER A 4 -10.48 9.02 5.55
CA SER A 4 -10.23 8.21 6.75
C SER A 4 -8.89 7.51 6.58
N ILE A 5 -7.98 7.68 7.55
CA ILE A 5 -6.69 7.00 7.60
C ILE A 5 -6.89 5.72 8.42
N GLN A 6 -6.61 4.56 7.83
CA GLN A 6 -6.45 3.29 8.53
C GLN A 6 -5.03 2.79 8.26
N ALA A 7 -4.26 2.56 9.32
CA ALA A 7 -2.92 2.00 9.29
C ALA A 7 -3.00 0.55 9.79
N GLU A 8 -2.39 -0.38 9.04
CA GLU A 8 -2.17 -1.78 9.43
C GLU A 8 -0.75 -2.13 8.99
N PRO A 9 0.02 -2.97 9.72
CA PRO A 9 1.46 -3.13 9.46
C PRO A 9 1.76 -4.08 8.28
N SER A 10 2.51 -3.60 7.27
CA SER A 10 3.72 -4.20 6.65
C SER A 10 3.94 -4.08 5.11
N HIS A 11 3.28 -3.21 4.34
CA HIS A 11 3.59 -3.01 2.89
C HIS A 11 3.41 -1.60 2.32
N ILE A 12 4.30 -1.11 1.42
CA ILE A 12 4.12 0.22 0.82
C ILE A 12 2.73 0.34 0.17
N GLN A 13 1.87 1.12 0.79
CA GLN A 13 0.50 1.31 0.37
C GLN A 13 0.27 2.79 0.05
N PHE A 14 -0.39 3.06 -1.07
CA PHE A 14 -0.78 4.41 -1.47
C PHE A 14 -2.30 4.57 -1.61
N SER A 15 -2.90 5.56 -0.94
CA SER A 15 -4.32 5.92 -1.07
C SER A 15 -4.40 7.24 -1.84
N CYS A 16 -5.04 7.21 -3.02
CA CYS A 16 -4.84 8.25 -4.04
C CYS A 16 -6.08 8.45 -4.91
N CYS A 17 -7.08 9.13 -4.37
CA CYS A 17 -8.16 9.73 -5.16
C CYS A 17 -7.68 11.04 -5.81
N PHE A 18 -6.50 11.04 -6.44
CA PHE A 18 -5.80 12.25 -6.89
C PHE A 18 -5.32 12.11 -8.35
N PRO A 19 -5.57 13.09 -9.24
CA PRO A 19 -5.13 13.03 -10.64
C PRO A 19 -3.66 13.44 -10.85
N GLY A 20 -2.80 13.39 -9.83
CA GLY A 20 -1.37 13.68 -9.97
C GLY A 20 -0.52 12.42 -10.15
N SER A 21 0.77 12.55 -9.86
CA SER A 21 1.73 11.46 -10.01
C SER A 21 2.51 11.24 -8.72
N LEU A 22 2.86 9.99 -8.46
CA LEU A 22 3.86 9.61 -7.48
C LEU A 22 5.04 8.97 -8.21
N ASN A 23 6.22 9.54 -8.01
CA ASN A 23 7.47 9.01 -8.54
C ASN A 23 8.36 8.50 -7.40
N VAL A 24 9.13 7.45 -7.68
CA VAL A 24 10.15 6.93 -6.78
C VAL A 24 11.48 6.96 -7.50
N TYR A 25 12.46 7.63 -6.91
CA TYR A 25 13.83 7.73 -7.41
C TYR A 25 14.81 7.04 -6.48
N LEU A 26 15.93 6.62 -7.05
CA LEU A 26 17.09 6.14 -6.31
C LEU A 26 18.24 7.12 -6.52
N ARG A 27 18.86 7.54 -5.43
CA ARG A 27 20.07 8.37 -5.46
C ARG A 27 21.20 7.64 -4.75
N LEU A 28 22.32 7.44 -5.42
CA LEU A 28 23.52 6.86 -4.81
C LEU A 28 24.35 7.93 -4.09
N LYS A 29 25.11 7.50 -3.08
CA LYS A 29 26.01 8.38 -2.33
C LYS A 29 27.02 9.06 -3.27
N GLY A 30 27.03 10.39 -3.27
CA GLY A 30 27.91 11.19 -4.12
C GLY A 30 27.33 11.57 -5.48
N GLN A 31 26.16 11.03 -5.88
CA GLN A 31 25.42 11.54 -7.03
C GLN A 31 24.70 12.84 -6.67
N THR A 32 24.90 13.87 -7.50
CA THR A 32 24.24 15.17 -7.36
C THR A 32 22.98 15.26 -8.23
N ALA A 33 23.00 14.63 -9.41
CA ALA A 33 21.84 14.52 -10.29
C ALA A 33 20.93 13.36 -9.84
N ILE A 34 19.61 13.57 -9.92
CA ILE A 34 18.62 12.49 -9.84
C ILE A 34 18.39 11.99 -11.27
N GLU A 35 18.46 10.68 -11.47
CA GLU A 35 18.17 10.04 -12.76
C GLU A 35 16.66 9.90 -13.00
N ASN A 36 16.27 9.17 -14.05
CA ASN A 36 14.86 8.84 -14.28
C ASN A 36 14.25 8.09 -13.08
N PRO A 37 12.94 8.22 -12.84
CA PRO A 37 12.28 7.51 -11.76
C PRO A 37 12.38 5.99 -11.98
N LEU A 38 12.68 5.25 -10.91
CA LEU A 38 12.61 3.79 -10.91
C LEU A 38 11.18 3.29 -11.08
N TRP A 39 10.22 4.05 -10.57
CA TRP A 39 8.81 3.76 -10.66
C TRP A 39 8.02 5.06 -10.69
N SER A 40 6.94 5.05 -11.47
CA SER A 40 6.00 6.17 -11.55
C SER A 40 4.58 5.63 -11.67
N SER A 41 3.66 6.27 -10.97
CA SER A 41 2.23 6.03 -11.11
C SER A 41 1.51 7.36 -11.17
N SER A 42 0.75 7.56 -12.24
CA SER A 42 0.03 8.80 -12.50
C SER A 42 -1.47 8.56 -12.66
N GLY A 43 -2.24 9.63 -12.40
CA GLY A 43 -3.69 9.63 -12.49
C GLY A 43 -4.37 9.03 -11.26
N ASN A 44 -5.70 9.13 -11.26
CA ASN A 44 -6.54 8.65 -10.16
C ASN A 44 -6.51 7.12 -10.08
N LYS A 45 -6.20 6.57 -8.90
CA LYS A 45 -6.16 5.13 -8.63
C LYS A 45 -7.37 4.63 -7.83
N GLY A 46 -8.33 5.51 -7.56
CA GLY A 46 -9.50 5.23 -6.74
C GLY A 46 -9.24 5.34 -5.24
N GLN A 47 -10.28 5.07 -4.45
CA GLN A 47 -10.25 5.17 -2.98
C GLN A 47 -9.90 3.82 -2.33
N HIS A 48 -8.74 3.29 -2.66
CA HIS A 48 -8.21 2.09 -2.02
C HIS A 48 -6.68 2.14 -1.98
N TRP A 49 -6.10 1.39 -1.03
CA TRP A 49 -4.66 1.24 -0.93
C TRP A 49 -4.13 0.43 -2.12
N ASN A 50 -3.19 1.02 -2.85
CA ASN A 50 -2.49 0.39 -3.97
C ASN A 50 -1.09 -0.01 -3.52
N GLN A 51 -0.74 -1.28 -3.65
CA GLN A 51 0.59 -1.78 -3.34
C GLN A 51 1.53 -1.60 -4.54
N ALA A 52 2.74 -1.10 -4.29
CA ALA A 52 3.82 -1.11 -5.28
C ALA A 52 5.00 -1.95 -4.80
N ARG A 53 5.69 -2.60 -5.74
CA ARG A 53 6.94 -3.32 -5.51
C ARG A 53 7.95 -2.88 -6.55
N VAL A 54 9.12 -2.42 -6.09
CA VAL A 54 10.16 -1.86 -6.95
C VAL A 54 11.47 -2.56 -6.62
N ASN A 55 12.05 -3.24 -7.60
CA ASN A 55 13.36 -3.83 -7.48
C ASN A 55 14.44 -2.75 -7.50
N ILE A 56 15.36 -2.81 -6.54
CA ILE A 56 16.53 -1.92 -6.46
C ILE A 56 17.79 -2.76 -6.26
N ASN A 57 18.88 -2.37 -6.93
CA ASN A 57 20.18 -3.01 -6.76
C ASN A 57 21.29 -1.94 -6.66
N PRO A 58 21.31 -1.16 -5.57
CA PRO A 58 22.28 -0.08 -5.41
C PRO A 58 23.68 -0.62 -5.11
N PRO A 59 24.73 -0.24 -5.86
CA PRO A 59 26.10 -0.73 -5.63
C PRO A 59 26.78 -0.09 -4.41
N THR A 60 26.19 0.97 -3.86
CA THR A 60 26.71 1.73 -2.70
C THR A 60 25.55 2.24 -1.85
N SER A 61 25.83 2.94 -0.74
CA SER A 61 24.80 3.59 0.07
C SER A 61 23.89 4.47 -0.80
N PHE A 62 22.59 4.43 -0.52
CA PHE A 62 21.58 5.05 -1.37
C PHE A 62 20.49 5.75 -0.55
N GLN A 63 19.69 6.54 -1.25
CA GLN A 63 18.46 7.14 -0.76
C GLN A 63 17.32 6.81 -1.72
N LEU A 64 16.17 6.44 -1.17
CA LEU A 64 14.91 6.43 -1.92
C LEU A 64 14.23 7.78 -1.74
N ILE A 65 13.79 8.38 -2.85
CA ILE A 65 13.14 9.68 -2.87
C ILE A 65 11.74 9.50 -3.45
N PHE A 66 10.72 9.85 -2.66
CA PHE A 66 9.33 9.85 -3.08
C PHE A 66 8.93 11.27 -3.47
N GLU A 67 8.43 11.44 -4.68
CA GLU A 67 8.01 12.74 -5.21
C GLU A 67 6.53 12.68 -5.59
N GLY A 68 5.70 13.43 -4.86
CA GLY A 68 4.31 13.68 -5.23
C GLY A 68 4.23 14.90 -6.16
N ILE A 69 3.86 14.68 -7.42
CA ILE A 69 3.58 15.74 -8.38
C ILE A 69 2.08 16.04 -8.33
N ARG A 70 1.76 17.31 -8.03
CA ARG A 70 0.37 17.74 -7.97
C ARG A 70 -0.26 17.74 -9.39
N GLY A 71 -1.35 17.01 -9.57
CA GLY A 71 -2.19 17.10 -10.76
C GLY A 71 -3.06 18.37 -10.80
N PRO A 72 -3.80 18.60 -11.90
CA PRO A 72 -4.72 19.74 -11.99
C PRO A 72 -5.88 19.62 -10.97
N GLY A 73 -6.25 20.73 -10.34
CA GLY A 73 -7.36 20.81 -9.38
C GLY A 73 -6.94 21.04 -7.93
N ILE A 74 -7.91 21.02 -7.02
CA ILE A 74 -7.72 21.19 -5.56
C ILE A 74 -8.06 19.96 -4.74
N GLU A 75 -8.51 18.91 -5.39
CA GLU A 75 -9.07 17.72 -4.76
C GLU A 75 -8.09 16.56 -4.89
N GLY A 76 -8.06 15.73 -3.84
CA GLY A 76 -7.26 14.51 -3.76
C GLY A 76 -5.91 14.71 -3.06
N ASP A 77 -5.48 13.66 -2.39
CA ASP A 77 -4.22 13.57 -1.66
C ASP A 77 -3.44 12.33 -2.11
N ILE A 78 -2.14 12.31 -1.80
CA ILE A 78 -1.30 11.11 -1.89
C ILE A 78 -0.88 10.77 -0.46
N ALA A 79 -1.33 9.62 0.04
CA ALA A 79 -0.80 9.04 1.27
C ALA A 79 0.18 7.91 0.94
N ILE A 80 1.23 7.75 1.74
CA ILE A 80 2.20 6.66 1.70
C ILE A 80 2.21 6.05 3.10
N ASP A 81 2.04 4.74 3.19
CA ASP A 81 2.25 4.02 4.44
C ASP A 81 3.18 2.82 4.24
N ASP A 82 3.70 2.27 5.33
CA ASP A 82 4.22 0.90 5.39
C ASP A 82 5.46 0.60 4.50
N VAL A 83 6.43 1.53 4.48
CA VAL A 83 7.65 1.37 3.68
C VAL A 83 8.60 0.31 4.23
N SER A 84 8.84 -0.75 3.45
CA SER A 84 9.80 -1.81 3.76
C SER A 84 10.79 -2.05 2.61
N ILE A 85 12.02 -2.39 2.99
CA ILE A 85 13.07 -2.84 2.07
C ILE A 85 13.46 -4.24 2.53
N VAL A 86 13.38 -5.20 1.62
CA VAL A 86 13.70 -6.60 1.88
C VAL A 86 14.79 -7.04 0.91
N GLU A 87 15.69 -7.91 1.38
CA GLU A 87 16.68 -8.53 0.53
C GLU A 87 16.02 -9.57 -0.39
N GLY A 88 16.40 -9.57 -1.66
CA GLY A 88 15.87 -10.48 -2.69
C GLY A 88 15.05 -9.77 -3.77
N GLU A 89 14.56 -10.56 -4.72
CA GLU A 89 13.74 -10.07 -5.83
C GLU A 89 12.29 -9.86 -5.40
N CYS A 90 11.68 -8.76 -5.83
CA CYS A 90 10.25 -8.58 -5.70
C CYS A 90 9.52 -9.63 -6.53
N MET A 91 8.63 -10.40 -5.90
CA MET A 91 7.74 -11.30 -6.64
C MET A 91 6.83 -10.45 -7.54
N LYS A 92 6.97 -10.58 -8.86
CA LYS A 92 6.01 -10.02 -9.82
C LYS A 92 4.66 -10.65 -9.56
N SER A 93 3.66 -9.85 -9.21
CA SER A 93 2.26 -10.30 -9.19
C SER A 93 1.69 -10.33 -10.61
N ASP A 94 2.39 -10.95 -11.55
CA ASP A 94 1.89 -11.17 -12.90
C ASP A 94 1.46 -12.63 -13.01
N GLN A 95 0.50 -13.08 -12.22
CA GLN A 95 -0.26 -14.30 -12.52
C GLN A 95 -1.69 -14.12 -11.98
N PRO A 96 -2.75 -14.19 -12.81
CA PRO A 96 -4.07 -14.53 -12.29
C PRO A 96 -3.92 -15.88 -11.59
N ALA A 97 -4.36 -15.97 -10.34
CA ALA A 97 -4.32 -17.19 -9.55
C ALA A 97 -5.31 -18.23 -10.10
N ASN A 98 -5.04 -18.75 -11.30
CA ASN A 98 -5.78 -19.83 -11.89
C ASN A 98 -4.83 -20.99 -12.14
N ASN A 99 -5.14 -22.09 -11.48
CA ASN A 99 -4.52 -23.42 -11.52
C ASN A 99 -3.50 -23.74 -10.42
N LEU A 100 -3.94 -23.76 -9.17
CA LEU A 100 -3.62 -24.91 -8.30
C LEU A 100 -4.89 -25.71 -8.06
N ARG A 101 -5.04 -26.79 -8.83
CA ARG A 101 -6.00 -27.87 -8.55
C ARG A 101 -5.20 -29.03 -7.98
N SER A 102 -5.20 -29.21 -6.66
CA SER A 102 -5.06 -30.54 -6.05
C SER A 102 -5.45 -30.52 -4.56
N GLY A 103 -6.46 -31.33 -4.22
CA GLY A 103 -6.48 -32.11 -2.97
C GLY A 103 -6.72 -31.40 -1.62
N ALA A 104 -8.01 -31.37 -1.23
CA ALA A 104 -8.54 -31.65 0.12
C ALA A 104 -7.75 -31.26 1.39
N VAL A 105 -8.33 -30.34 2.18
CA VAL A 105 -8.49 -30.49 3.65
C VAL A 105 -9.87 -29.92 4.04
N GLY A 106 -10.64 -30.67 4.83
CA GLY A 106 -12.09 -30.51 5.05
C GLY A 106 -12.55 -29.26 5.83
N PRO A 107 -13.88 -29.13 6.05
CA PRO A 107 -14.43 -27.95 6.70
C PRO A 107 -14.20 -28.06 8.21
N LEU A 108 -13.38 -27.17 8.75
CA LEU A 108 -13.36 -26.94 10.20
C LEU A 108 -13.51 -25.44 10.46
N ALA A 109 -14.67 -24.89 10.08
CA ALA A 109 -15.09 -23.59 10.57
C ALA A 109 -15.46 -23.74 12.05
N HIS A 110 -14.50 -23.47 12.93
CA HIS A 110 -14.77 -23.26 14.34
C HIS A 110 -15.67 -22.04 14.52
N ILE A 111 -16.95 -22.32 14.75
CA ILE A 111 -17.92 -21.41 15.34
C ILE A 111 -17.35 -20.88 16.66
N ARG A 112 -17.07 -19.58 16.74
CA ARG A 112 -16.95 -18.86 18.02
C ARG A 112 -17.71 -17.53 17.93
N LEU A 113 -18.78 -17.50 18.71
CA LEU A 113 -19.69 -16.38 18.93
C LEU A 113 -18.94 -15.16 19.45
N LEU A 114 -19.21 -13.99 18.86
CA LEU A 114 -19.17 -12.70 19.54
C LEU A 114 -20.18 -11.74 18.88
N PRO A 115 -21.48 -11.83 19.25
CA PRO A 115 -22.33 -10.64 19.24
C PRO A 115 -23.05 -10.44 20.58
N LEU A 116 -22.43 -10.82 21.71
CA LEU A 116 -23.00 -10.64 23.05
C LEU A 116 -22.34 -9.52 23.87
N LEU A 117 -21.23 -8.93 23.41
CA LEU A 117 -20.62 -7.78 24.10
C LEU A 117 -21.15 -6.41 23.64
N ILE A 118 -21.88 -6.34 22.52
CA ILE A 118 -22.48 -5.08 22.06
C ILE A 118 -23.84 -4.80 22.73
N LEU A 119 -24.51 -5.81 23.31
CA LEU A 119 -25.82 -5.60 23.94
C LEU A 119 -25.74 -5.01 25.36
N MET A 120 -24.63 -5.19 26.08
CA MET A 120 -24.49 -4.66 27.45
C MET A 120 -24.08 -3.18 27.48
N SER A 121 -23.43 -2.66 26.44
CA SER A 121 -23.09 -1.24 26.35
C SER A 121 -24.27 -0.35 25.98
N VAL A 122 -25.29 -0.88 25.28
CA VAL A 122 -26.51 -0.14 24.94
C VAL A 122 -27.44 0.00 26.16
N LEU A 123 -27.45 -0.96 27.08
CA LEU A 123 -28.29 -0.93 28.28
C LEU A 123 -27.69 -0.11 29.44
N SER A 124 -26.38 0.17 29.44
CA SER A 124 -25.75 1.05 30.44
C SER A 124 -25.75 2.54 30.05
N HIS A 125 -26.10 2.88 28.80
CA HIS A 125 -26.17 4.27 28.34
C HIS A 125 -27.61 4.84 28.30
N GLN A 126 -28.59 4.08 28.79
CA GLN A 126 -29.99 4.50 28.91
C GLN A 126 -30.49 4.42 30.36
N ARG A 127 -29.59 4.55 31.34
CA ARG A 127 -29.95 4.70 32.75
C ARG A 127 -29.14 5.82 33.41
#